data_AF-A0A2V5VVU1-F1
#
_entry.id   AF-A0A2V5VVU1-F1
#
_cell.length_a   1.000
_cell.length_b   1.000
_cell.length_c   1.000
_cell.angle_alpha   90.00
_cell.angle_beta   90.00
_cell.angle_gamma   90.00
#
_symmetry.space_group_name_H-M   'P 1'
#
loop_
_entity.id
_entity.type
_entity.pdbx_description
1 polymer ?
#
loop_
_entity_poly.entity_id
_entity_poly.type
_entity_poly.pdbx_seq_one_letter_code
_entity_poly.pdbx_strand_id
1 'polypeptide(L)' 'EKTISILSERSVPSKKLGKIGGDQLRIQMNDQKFAWPIADLYDDWWNSIRRLVESDSSAERIPSL' A
#
# COMPACT_ATOMS: atom_id res chain seq x y z
N GLU A 1 12.55 2.62 20.09
CA GLU A 1 11.98 2.24 21.41
C GLU A 1 11.22 3.38 22.08
N LYS A 2 11.77 4.59 22.12
CA LYS A 2 11.14 5.79 22.71
C LYS A 2 9.65 5.99 22.36
N THR A 3 9.24 5.76 21.11
CA THR A 3 7.84 5.92 20.69
C THR A 3 6.90 4.90 21.35
N ILE A 4 7.31 3.64 21.51
CA ILE A 4 6.45 2.62 22.14
C ILE A 4 6.31 2.91 23.63
N SER A 5 7.38 3.36 24.28
CA SER A 5 7.35 3.80 25.67
C SER A 5 6.35 4.95 25.88
N ILE A 6 6.38 5.98 25.02
CA ILE A 6 5.44 7.11 25.09
C ILE A 6 3.99 6.65 24.91
N LEU A 7 3.72 5.70 24.00
CA LEU A 7 2.38 5.16 23.79
C LEU A 7 1.90 4.35 25.01
N SER A 8 2.79 3.56 25.61
CA SER A 8 2.50 2.81 26.82
C SER A 8 2.21 3.71 28.02
N GLU A 9 3.00 4.76 28.22
CA GLU A 9 2.80 5.75 29.30
C GLU A 9 1.44 6.45 29.19
N ARG A 10 0.95 6.62 27.97
CA ARG A 10 -0.36 7.24 27.68
C ARG A 10 -1.50 6.23 27.62
N SER A 11 -1.26 4.96 27.97
CA SER A 11 -2.25 3.88 27.87
C SER A 11 -2.87 3.74 26.48
N VAL A 12 -2.11 4.06 25.42
CA VAL A 12 -2.55 3.92 24.03
C VAL A 12 -2.21 2.50 23.54
N PRO A 13 -3.20 1.67 23.19
CA PRO A 13 -2.95 0.33 22.67
C PRO A 13 -2.11 0.39 21.39
N SER A 14 -0.99 -0.33 21.38
CA SER A 14 -0.08 -0.35 20.23
C SER A 14 0.68 -1.66 20.13
N LYS A 15 1.10 -2.01 18.90
CA LYS A 15 1.87 -3.22 18.62
C LYS A 15 2.87 -2.94 17.50
N LYS A 16 4.11 -3.39 17.68
CA LYS A 16 5.11 -3.38 16.60
C LYS A 16 4.80 -4.49 15.61
N LEU A 17 4.50 -4.13 14.36
CA LEU A 17 4.17 -5.10 13.32
C LEU A 17 5.41 -5.66 12.62
N GLY A 18 6.51 -4.91 12.54
CA GLY A 18 7.71 -5.36 11.82
C GLY A 18 8.83 -4.35 11.76
N LYS A 19 9.61 -4.44 10.68
CA LYS A 19 10.74 -3.56 10.32
C LYS A 19 10.69 -3.31 8.81
N ILE A 20 11.30 -2.21 8.37
CA ILE A 20 11.42 -1.87 6.95
C ILE A 20 12.69 -2.52 6.38
N GLY A 21 12.61 -3.02 5.14
CA GLY A 21 13.77 -3.49 4.37
C GLY A 21 13.41 -4.54 3.32
N GLY A 22 14.34 -4.78 2.39
CA GLY A 22 14.16 -5.71 1.26
C GLY A 22 13.32 -5.12 0.12
N ASP A 23 13.00 -5.98 -0.84
CA ASP A 23 12.27 -5.68 -2.09
C ASP A 23 10.85 -6.28 -2.12
N GLN A 24 10.39 -6.81 -0.98
CA GLN A 24 9.07 -7.43 -0.84
C GLN A 24 8.34 -6.91 0.41
N LEU A 25 7.02 -6.71 0.29
CA LEU A 25 6.11 -6.65 1.42
C LEU A 25 5.83 -8.06 1.90
N ARG A 26 6.18 -8.38 3.14
CA ARG A 26 5.90 -9.67 3.76
C ARG A 26 4.99 -9.51 4.98
N ILE A 27 3.92 -10.30 5.02
CA ILE A 27 2.97 -10.34 6.12
C ILE A 27 2.82 -11.79 6.56
N GLN A 28 2.94 -12.03 7.87
CA GLN A 28 2.66 -13.33 8.47
C GLN A 28 1.45 -13.22 9.38
N MET A 29 0.48 -14.11 9.18
CA MET A 29 -0.71 -14.25 10.01
C MET A 29 -0.89 -15.71 10.36
N ASN A 30 -0.79 -16.05 11.65
CA ASN A 30 -0.77 -17.45 12.12
C ASN A 30 0.27 -18.27 11.33
N ASP A 31 -0.17 -19.33 10.67
CA ASP A 31 0.67 -20.22 9.86
C ASP A 31 0.75 -19.79 8.37
N GLN A 32 0.08 -18.71 7.99
CA GLN A 32 0.09 -18.19 6.63
C GLN A 32 1.13 -17.09 6.45
N LYS A 33 1.85 -17.16 5.33
CA LYS A 33 2.84 -16.17 4.91
C LYS A 33 2.45 -15.63 3.55
N PHE A 34 2.34 -14.32 3.47
CA PHE A 34 2.10 -13.59 2.23
C PHE A 34 3.34 -12.78 1.89
N ALA A 35 3.71 -12.77 0.61
CA ALA A 35 4.84 -12.02 0.10
C ALA A 35 4.50 -11.46 -1.27
N TRP A 36 4.69 -10.16 -1.44
CA TRP A 36 4.51 -9.47 -2.71
C TRP A 36 5.77 -8.65 -3.03
N PRO A 37 6.34 -8.75 -4.23
CA PRO A 37 7.35 -7.80 -4.70
C PRO A 37 6.81 -6.37 -4.65
N ILE A 38 7.64 -5.43 -4.17
CA ILE A 38 7.26 -4.02 -4.12
C ILE A 38 7.04 -3.46 -5.52
N ALA A 39 7.81 -3.93 -6.52
CA ALA A 39 7.66 -3.55 -7.91
C ALA A 39 6.25 -3.87 -8.44
N ASP A 40 5.74 -5.07 -8.15
CA ASP A 40 4.41 -5.50 -8.59
C ASP A 40 3.32 -4.66 -7.92
N LEU A 41 3.43 -4.44 -6.59
CA LEU A 41 2.49 -3.58 -5.86
C LEU A 41 2.45 -2.15 -6.41
N TYR A 42 3.61 -1.61 -6.80
CA TYR A 42 3.70 -0.29 -7.41
C TYR A 42 3.05 -0.26 -8.78
N ASP A 43 3.38 -1.23 -9.64
CA ASP A 43 2.83 -1.32 -11.00
C ASP A 43 1.30 -1.49 -10.98
N ASP A 44 0.79 -2.38 -10.14
CA ASP A 44 -0.65 -2.63 -9.98
C ASP A 44 -1.40 -1.37 -9.52
N TRP A 45 -0.86 -0.67 -8.52
CA TRP A 45 -1.47 0.55 -7.99
C TRP A 45 -1.45 1.67 -9.05
N TRP A 46 -0.30 1.91 -9.67
CA TRP A 46 -0.14 2.91 -10.71
C TRP A 46 -1.07 2.65 -11.90
N ASN A 47 -1.08 1.42 -12.41
CA ASN A 47 -1.89 1.06 -13.56
C ASN A 47 -3.39 1.09 -13.24
N SER A 48 -3.79 0.83 -11.99
CA SER A 48 -5.20 0.98 -11.58
C SER A 48 -5.68 2.42 -11.70
N ILE A 49 -4.85 3.40 -11.30
CA ILE A 49 -5.17 4.82 -11.43
C ILE A 49 -5.11 5.26 -12.89
N ARG A 50 -4.03 4.90 -13.59
CA ARG A 50 -3.81 5.26 -14.99
C ARG A 50 -4.99 4.84 -15.86
N ARG A 51 -5.46 3.60 -15.72
CA ARG A 51 -6.61 3.08 -16.47
C ARG A 51 -7.88 3.89 -16.24
N LEU A 52 -8.13 4.31 -15.00
CA LEU A 52 -9.31 5.11 -14.65
C LEU A 52 -9.25 6.51 -15.30
N VAL A 53 -8.08 7.17 -15.22
CA VAL A 53 -7.88 8.49 -15.82
C VAL A 53 -7.97 8.44 -17.35
N GLU A 54 -7.40 7.41 -17.96
CA GLU A 54 -7.47 7.19 -19.41
C GLU A 54 -8.88 6.83 -19.89
N SER A 55 -9.66 6.08 -19.11
CA SER A 55 -11.05 5.79 -19.46
C SER A 55 -11.93 7.03 -19.43
N ASP A 56 -11.75 7.93 -18.45
CA ASP A 56 -12.54 9.16 -18.33
C ASP A 56 -12.20 10.15 -19.45
N SER A 57 -10.92 10.29 -19.82
CA SER A 57 -10.50 11.13 -20.94
C SER A 57 -10.95 10.59 -22.31
N SER A 58 -11.20 9.29 -22.44
CA SER A 58 -11.77 8.70 -23.67
C SER A 58 -13.28 8.98 -23.84
N ALA A 59 -13.98 9.38 -22.77
CA ALA A 59 -15.39 9.78 -22.80
C ALA A 59 -15.57 11.24 -23.28
N GLU A 60 -14.52 12.06 -23.24
CA GLU A 60 -14.49 13.43 -23.77
C GLU A 60 -13.94 13.50 -25.21
N ARG A 61 -14.37 12.61 -26.11
CA ARG A 61 -14.30 12.97 -27.54
C ARG A 61 -15.41 13.96 -27.83
N ILE A 62 -15.09 15.25 -27.82
CA ILE A 62 -15.93 16.26 -28.48
C ILE A 62 -16.16 15.76 -29.92
N PRO A 63 -17.41 15.55 -30.37
CA PRO A 63 -17.67 15.21 -31.75
C PRO A 63 -17.08 16.29 -32.64
N SER A 64 -16.30 15.90 -33.65
CA SER A 64 -15.79 16.83 -34.66
C SER A 64 -16.97 17.61 -35.28
N LEU A 65 -16.96 18.93 -35.09
CA LEU A 65 -17.83 19.89 -35.77
C LEU A 65 -17.29 20.22 -37.17
#